data_AF-A0A6V7M440-F1
#
_entry.id   AF-A0A6V7M440-F1
#
_cell.length_a   1.000
_cell.length_b   1.000
_cell.length_c   1.000
_cell.angle_alpha   90.00
_cell.angle_beta   90.00
_cell.angle_gamma   90.00
#
_symmetry.space_group_name_H-M   'P 1'
#
loop_
_entity.id
_entity.type
_entity.pdbx_description
1 polymer ?
#
loop_
_entity_poly.entity_id
_entity_poly.type
_entity_poly.pdbx_seq_one_letter_code
_entity_poly.pdbx_strand_id
1 'polypeptide(L)'
;SQATIDQERNVNIAELRDPASDESRVQRSQWLIVLGVCTHLGCVPIPNAGLIPGGFYCPCHGSHYDAAGRIRKGPAPTNLEVPAYRFIDDETLLIG
;
A
#
# COMPACT_ATOMS: atom_id res chain seq x y z
N SER A 1 -8.64 -7.91 5.32
CA SER A 1 -9.23 -8.80 6.35
C SER A 1 -8.29 -8.87 7.54
N GLN A 2 -8.68 -9.48 8.68
CA GLN A 2 -7.75 -9.65 9.81
C GLN A 2 -6.48 -10.41 9.39
N ALA A 3 -6.62 -11.47 8.59
CA ALA A 3 -5.48 -12.21 8.04
C ALA A 3 -4.55 -11.34 7.19
N THR A 4 -5.09 -10.42 6.39
CA THR A 4 -4.27 -9.45 5.63
C THR A 4 -3.52 -8.50 6.56
N ILE A 5 -4.17 -7.99 7.61
CA ILE A 5 -3.55 -7.08 8.59
C ILE A 5 -2.39 -7.81 9.29
N ASP A 6 -2.62 -9.04 9.75
CA ASP A 6 -1.60 -9.84 10.43
C ASP A 6 -0.43 -10.17 9.50
N GLN A 7 -0.71 -10.47 8.22
CA GLN A 7 0.32 -10.66 7.20
C GLN A 7 1.22 -9.42 7.07
N GLU A 8 0.63 -8.23 6.92
CA GLU A 8 1.38 -7.00 6.66
C GLU A 8 2.16 -6.48 7.88
N ARG A 9 1.65 -6.72 9.09
CA ARG A 9 2.33 -6.41 10.36
C ARG A 9 3.55 -7.28 10.64
N ASN A 10 3.54 -8.52 10.15
CA ASN A 10 4.64 -9.47 10.35
C ASN A 10 5.78 -9.30 9.33
N VAL A 11 5.70 -8.32 8.42
CA VAL A 11 6.77 -8.05 7.46
C VAL A 11 8.00 -7.47 8.15
N ASN A 12 9.17 -8.03 7.84
CA ASN A 12 10.45 -7.46 8.27
C ASN A 12 10.71 -6.13 7.53
N ILE A 13 10.42 -5.01 8.18
CA ILE A 13 10.53 -3.67 7.60
C ILE A 13 11.97 -3.30 7.20
N ALA A 14 12.99 -3.92 7.80
CA ALA A 14 14.39 -3.64 7.50
C ALA A 14 14.83 -4.16 6.12
N GLU A 15 14.08 -5.10 5.54
CA GLU A 15 14.35 -5.64 4.20
C GLU A 15 13.60 -4.89 3.10
N LEU A 16 12.72 -3.95 3.47
CA LEU A 16 11.96 -3.17 2.50
C LEU A 16 12.83 -2.07 1.87
N ARG A 17 12.63 -1.83 0.58
CA ARG A 17 13.28 -0.73 -0.16
C ARG A 17 12.96 0.64 0.44
N ASP A 18 11.71 0.81 0.85
CA ASP A 18 11.19 2.02 1.48
C ASP A 18 10.54 1.59 2.82
N PRO A 19 11.32 1.54 3.92
CA PRO A 19 10.87 0.99 5.18
C PRO A 19 9.68 1.72 5.78
N ALA A 20 8.57 0.99 5.95
CA ALA A 20 7.38 1.48 6.64
C ALA A 20 6.64 0.32 7.30
N SER A 21 6.26 0.49 8.58
CA SER A 21 5.35 -0.44 9.24
C SER A 21 3.93 -0.25 8.72
N ASP A 22 3.08 -1.28 8.83
CA ASP A 22 1.68 -1.17 8.44
C ASP A 22 0.96 -0.08 9.25
N GLU A 23 1.23 -0.01 10.56
CA GLU A 23 0.65 0.97 11.48
C GLU A 23 1.03 2.41 11.13
N SER A 24 2.21 2.64 10.54
CA SER A 24 2.63 3.98 10.13
C SER A 24 1.89 4.49 8.90
N ARG A 25 1.17 3.62 8.19
CA ARG A 25 0.53 3.91 6.89
C ARG A 25 -0.99 4.01 6.98
N VAL A 26 -1.59 3.69 8.13
CA VAL A 26 -3.04 3.63 8.34
C VAL A 26 -3.43 4.30 9.66
N GLN A 27 -4.58 4.97 9.70
CA GLN A 27 -5.17 5.49 10.95
C GLN A 27 -6.06 4.44 11.64
N ARG A 28 -6.71 3.58 10.85
CA ARG A 28 -7.52 2.45 11.31
C ARG A 28 -7.08 1.22 10.50
N SER A 29 -6.62 0.15 11.15
CA SER A 29 -5.98 -1.00 10.47
C SER A 29 -6.87 -1.71 9.44
N GLN A 30 -8.19 -1.55 9.52
CA GLN A 30 -9.13 -2.08 8.55
C GLN A 30 -9.15 -1.34 7.20
N TRP A 31 -8.56 -0.14 7.13
CA TRP A 31 -8.59 0.74 5.96
C TRP A 31 -7.18 1.17 5.56
N LEU A 32 -6.74 0.75 4.37
CA LEU A 32 -5.62 1.37 3.67
C LEU A 32 -6.16 2.37 2.65
N ILE A 33 -5.72 3.62 2.75
CA ILE A 33 -6.04 4.69 1.79
C ILE A 33 -4.74 5.11 1.11
N VAL A 34 -4.69 4.97 -0.21
CA VAL A 34 -3.50 5.31 -1.02
C VAL A 34 -3.89 5.98 -2.34
N LEU A 35 -2.98 6.78 -2.88
CA LEU A 35 -3.08 7.24 -4.26
C LEU A 35 -2.78 6.08 -5.21
N GLY A 36 -3.69 5.83 -6.16
CA GLY A 36 -3.57 4.78 -7.18
C GLY A 36 -2.57 5.10 -8.29
N VAL A 37 -1.44 5.73 -7.94
CA VAL A 37 -0.43 6.22 -8.88
C VAL A 37 0.88 5.51 -8.57
N CYS A 38 1.36 4.70 -9.51
CA CYS A 38 2.63 4.00 -9.38
C CYS A 38 3.78 5.01 -9.29
N THR A 39 4.62 4.89 -8.26
CA THR A 39 5.71 5.84 -7.99
C THR A 39 6.90 5.70 -8.94
N HIS A 40 6.88 4.70 -9.83
CA HIS A 40 7.84 4.62 -10.92
C HIS A 40 7.63 5.76 -11.94
N LEU A 41 6.52 5.71 -12.69
CA LEU A 41 6.23 6.62 -13.81
C LEU A 41 4.72 6.92 -13.95
N GLY A 42 3.94 6.76 -12.88
CA GLY A 42 2.56 7.28 -12.82
C GLY A 42 1.44 6.39 -13.37
N CYS A 43 1.71 5.17 -13.84
CA CYS A 43 0.67 4.22 -14.25
C CYS A 43 -0.24 3.85 -13.07
N VAL A 44 -1.47 3.39 -13.35
CA VAL A 44 -2.39 2.88 -12.32
C VAL A 44 -2.09 1.40 -12.00
N PRO A 45 -1.75 1.03 -10.75
CA PRO A 45 -1.60 -0.36 -10.36
C PRO A 45 -2.95 -1.11 -10.34
N ILE A 46 -2.93 -2.37 -10.77
CA ILE A 46 -4.08 -3.28 -10.72
C ILE A 46 -4.20 -3.83 -9.29
N PRO A 47 -5.35 -3.70 -8.61
CA PRO A 47 -5.56 -4.23 -7.27
C PRO A 47 -5.72 -5.76 -7.28
N ASN A 48 -5.43 -6.41 -6.15
CA ASN A 48 -5.51 -7.87 -5.96
C ASN A 48 -4.71 -8.67 -7.00
N ALA A 49 -3.56 -8.13 -7.41
CA ALA A 49 -2.68 -8.72 -8.41
C ALA A 49 -1.21 -8.62 -7.98
N GLY A 50 -0.36 -9.42 -8.61
CA GLY A 50 1.07 -9.45 -8.33
C GLY A 50 1.47 -10.60 -7.41
N LEU A 51 2.54 -10.41 -6.65
CA LEU A 51 3.16 -11.49 -5.87
C LEU A 51 2.50 -11.72 -4.52
N ILE A 52 1.82 -10.71 -3.98
CA ILE A 52 1.33 -10.71 -2.61
C ILE A 52 -0.19 -10.60 -2.63
N PRO A 53 -0.90 -11.54 -1.97
CA PRO A 53 -2.36 -11.48 -1.85
C PRO A 53 -2.83 -10.15 -1.25
N GLY A 54 -3.85 -9.54 -1.85
CA GLY A 54 -4.37 -8.24 -1.45
C GLY A 54 -3.51 -7.04 -1.87
N GLY A 55 -2.36 -7.28 -2.52
CA GLY A 55 -1.47 -6.24 -3.01
C GLY A 55 -1.86 -5.67 -4.37
N PHE A 56 -0.90 -4.98 -5.00
CA PHE A 56 -1.10 -4.29 -6.27
C PHE A 56 0.00 -4.62 -7.27
N TYR A 57 -0.35 -4.63 -8.55
CA TYR A 57 0.60 -4.87 -9.63
C TYR A 57 0.53 -3.79 -10.70
N CYS A 58 1.65 -3.12 -10.96
CA CYS A 58 1.77 -2.19 -12.07
C CYS A 58 2.33 -2.90 -13.31
N PRO A 59 1.52 -3.11 -14.36
CA PRO A 59 1.91 -3.90 -15.53
C PRO A 59 2.92 -3.19 -16.45
N CYS A 60 3.09 -1.87 -16.30
CA CYS A 60 3.96 -1.08 -17.17
C CYS A 60 5.42 -1.57 -17.15
N HIS A 61 5.96 -1.82 -15.95
CA HIS A 61 7.36 -2.27 -15.77
C HIS A 61 7.51 -3.31 -14.64
N GLY A 62 6.41 -3.94 -14.23
CA GLY A 62 6.42 -5.04 -13.26
C GLY A 62 6.69 -4.61 -11.81
N SER A 63 6.15 -3.47 -11.37
CA SER A 63 6.21 -3.11 -9.93
C SER A 63 5.14 -3.84 -9.14
N HIS A 64 5.54 -4.48 -8.05
CA HIS A 64 4.64 -5.22 -7.15
C HIS A 64 4.60 -4.53 -5.79
N TYR A 65 3.40 -4.21 -5.34
CA TYR A 65 3.16 -3.65 -4.01
C TYR A 65 2.42 -4.67 -3.15
N ASP A 66 2.67 -4.67 -1.84
CA ASP A 66 1.92 -5.50 -0.89
C ASP A 66 0.57 -4.87 -0.49
N ALA A 67 -0.16 -5.52 0.40
CA ALA A 67 -1.48 -5.08 0.82
C ALA A 67 -1.47 -3.83 1.71
N ALA A 68 -0.28 -3.38 2.17
CA ALA A 68 -0.05 -2.08 2.80
C ALA A 68 0.37 -1.00 1.78
N GLY A 69 0.43 -1.34 0.49
CA GLY A 69 0.86 -0.44 -0.59
C GLY A 69 2.38 -0.21 -0.63
N ARG A 70 3.18 -1.08 0.00
CA ARG A 70 4.64 -0.95 0.04
C ARG A 70 5.27 -1.61 -1.16
N ILE A 71 6.32 -1.02 -1.74
CA ILE A 71 6.99 -1.57 -2.91
C ILE A 71 7.85 -2.79 -2.53
N ARG A 72 7.66 -3.90 -3.25
CA ARG A 72 8.31 -5.19 -2.95
C ARG A 72 9.20 -5.69 -4.07
N LYS A 73 8.86 -5.37 -5.32
CA LYS A 73 9.64 -5.75 -6.50
C LYS A 73 9.40 -4.78 -7.64
N GLY A 74 10.35 -4.66 -8.56
CA GLY A 74 10.26 -3.81 -9.75
C GLY A 74 10.96 -2.46 -9.56
N PRO A 75 10.85 -1.56 -10.54
CA PRO A 75 11.64 -0.33 -10.60
C PRO A 75 11.09 0.84 -9.79
N ALA A 76 9.85 0.77 -9.27
CA ALA A 76 9.30 1.85 -8.44
C ALA A 76 10.21 2.14 -7.22
N PRO A 77 10.62 3.40 -6.98
CA PRO A 77 11.58 3.71 -5.93
C PRO A 77 10.96 3.69 -4.53
N THR A 78 9.67 4.03 -4.41
CA THR A 78 8.99 4.27 -3.12
C THR A 78 7.65 3.55 -3.04
N ASN A 79 7.09 3.48 -1.84
CA ASN A 79 5.75 2.96 -1.55
C ASN A 79 4.66 3.82 -2.21
N LEU A 80 3.44 3.29 -2.38
CA LEU A 80 2.29 4.11 -2.78
C LEU A 80 2.04 5.21 -1.74
N GLU A 81 1.74 6.41 -2.22
CA GLU A 81 1.51 7.57 -1.36
C GLU A 81 0.21 7.41 -0.56
N VAL A 82 0.28 7.71 0.73
CA VAL A 82 -0.89 7.82 1.61
C VAL A 82 -1.29 9.30 1.63
N PRO A 83 -2.47 9.68 1.09
CA PRO A 83 -2.87 11.08 1.09
C PRO A 83 -3.17 11.57 2.52
N ALA A 84 -3.26 12.88 2.71
CA ALA A 84 -3.87 13.41 3.92
C ALA A 84 -5.36 13.03 3.95
N TYR A 85 -5.80 12.41 5.04
CA TYR A 85 -7.20 12.10 5.27
C TYR A 85 -7.51 12.12 6.77
N ARG A 86 -8.80 12.20 7.10
CA ARG A 86 -9.29 12.02 8.47
C ARG A 86 -10.66 11.36 8.46
N PHE A 87 -10.90 10.49 9.43
CA PHE A 87 -12.25 10.00 9.72
C PHE A 87 -13.06 11.12 10.38
N ILE A 88 -14.23 11.43 9.84
CA ILE A 88 -15.16 12.40 10.45
C ILE A 88 -16.21 11.70 11.32
N ASP A 89 -16.49 10.44 11.00
CA ASP A 89 -17.29 9.48 11.79
C ASP A 89 -16.84 8.05 11.42
N ASP A 90 -17.63 7.05 11.80
CA ASP A 90 -17.29 5.63 11.57
C ASP A 90 -17.51 5.14 10.14
N GLU A 91 -18.32 5.84 9.35
CA GLU A 91 -18.69 5.46 7.98
C GLU A 91 -18.09 6.40 6.93
N THR A 92 -17.63 7.57 7.35
CA THR A 92 -17.20 8.64 6.45
C THR A 92 -15.79 9.12 6.77
N LEU A 93 -14.97 9.21 5.72
CA LEU A 93 -13.67 9.86 5.76
C LEU A 93 -13.62 11.00 4.74
N LEU A 94 -12.83 12.03 5.07
CA LEU A 94 -12.51 13.14 4.18
C LEU A 94 -11.06 12.99 3.73
N ILE A 95 -10.81 13.13 2.43
CA ILE A 95 -9.47 13.19 1.82
C ILE A 95 -9.21 14.66 1.45
N GLY A 96 -8.08 15.21 1.90
CA GLY A 96 -7.74 16.63 1.78
C GLY A 96 -7.98 17.44 3.05
#